data_AF-A0A1I3PWQ7-F1
#
_entry.id   AF-A0A1I3PWQ7-F1
#
_cell.length_a   1.000
_cell.length_b   1.000
_cell.length_c   1.000
_cell.angle_alpha   90.00
_cell.angle_beta   90.00
_cell.angle_gamma   90.00
#
_symmetry.space_group_name_H-M   'P 1'
#
loop_
_entity.id
_entity.type
_entity.pdbx_description
1 polymer ?
#
loop_
_entity_poly.entity_id
_entity_poly.type
_entity_poly.pdbx_seq_one_letter_code
_entity_poly.pdbx_strand_id
1 'polypeptide(L)'
;MRRLLTAVVLGLALLGTAQAAIDTYEFATEVERQRYRTLVQELRCPKCQNQNIADSDAPIAMDLRAQIYRMLEEGQSNQQIIDYLVSRYGDFVLYKPPVTARTLLLWYGPAGLLAGGFVLLGVILLRRRGKSGDAANGLSADEQQRLAALLSQPPASQRSPNQPPVDKKD
;
A
#
# COMPACT_ATOMS: atom_id res chain seq x y z
N MET A 1 50.79 -8.82 -26.78
CA MET A 1 51.13 -7.77 -25.78
C MET A 1 50.33 -6.48 -25.95
N ARG A 2 50.34 -5.81 -27.11
CA ARG A 2 49.56 -4.55 -27.33
C ARG A 2 48.06 -4.63 -27.01
N ARG A 3 47.39 -5.73 -27.38
CA ARG A 3 45.93 -5.92 -27.12
C ARG A 3 45.59 -6.12 -25.64
N LEU A 4 46.51 -6.70 -24.87
CA LEU A 4 46.39 -6.84 -23.42
C LEU A 4 46.57 -5.49 -22.73
N LEU A 5 47.56 -4.71 -23.16
CA LEU A 5 47.77 -3.35 -22.65
C LEU A 5 46.55 -2.44 -22.91
N THR A 6 45.94 -2.52 -24.09
CA THR A 6 44.73 -1.73 -24.38
C THR A 6 43.52 -2.15 -23.54
N ALA A 7 43.35 -3.45 -23.26
CA ALA A 7 42.26 -3.93 -22.42
C ALA A 7 42.45 -3.51 -20.95
N VAL A 8 43.68 -3.54 -20.45
CA VAL A 8 44.01 -3.07 -19.10
C VAL A 8 43.79 -1.56 -18.97
N VAL A 9 44.22 -0.76 -19.93
CA VAL A 9 44.02 0.70 -19.92
C VAL A 9 42.52 1.05 -20.00
N LEU A 10 41.76 0.36 -20.86
CA LEU A 10 40.31 0.59 -20.96
C LEU A 10 39.58 0.14 -19.68
N GLY A 11 39.99 -0.98 -19.08
CA GLY A 11 39.50 -1.44 -17.80
C GLY A 11 39.79 -0.45 -16.67
N LEU A 12 41.00 0.14 -16.65
CA LEU A 12 41.40 1.14 -15.66
C LEU A 12 40.61 2.45 -15.81
N ALA A 13 40.29 2.86 -17.04
CA ALA A 13 39.48 4.04 -17.31
C ALA A 13 38.01 3.88 -16.90
N LEU A 14 37.53 2.65 -16.72
CA LEU A 14 36.17 2.33 -16.25
C LEU A 14 36.05 2.29 -14.72
N LEU A 15 37.17 2.35 -13.98
CA LEU A 15 37.12 2.58 -12.53
C LEU A 15 36.77 4.05 -12.28
N GLY A 16 35.46 4.33 -12.20
CA GLY A 16 34.97 5.64 -11.81
C GLY A 16 35.50 6.03 -10.42
N THR A 17 35.98 7.26 -10.30
CA THR A 17 36.34 7.85 -9.01
C THR A 17 35.06 8.17 -8.24
N ALA A 18 34.79 7.44 -7.16
CA ALA A 18 33.75 7.81 -6.21
C ALA A 18 34.24 9.03 -5.40
N GLN A 19 33.71 10.22 -5.71
CA GLN A 19 33.92 11.41 -4.90
C GLN A 19 32.86 11.44 -3.81
N ALA A 20 33.21 10.96 -2.61
CA ALA A 20 32.36 11.14 -1.45
C ALA A 20 32.60 12.54 -0.87
N ALA A 21 31.64 13.45 -1.02
CA ALA A 21 31.66 14.73 -0.34
C ALA A 21 31.21 14.52 1.12
N ILE A 22 32.17 14.23 2.01
CA ILE A 22 31.92 14.10 3.44
C ILE A 22 31.90 15.50 4.06
N ASP A 23 30.74 15.95 4.48
CA ASP A 23 30.65 17.17 5.28
C ASP A 23 31.23 16.93 6.67
N THR A 24 32.28 17.68 6.99
CA THR A 24 32.98 17.62 8.28
C THR A 24 32.53 18.76 9.18
N TYR A 25 31.27 18.72 9.59
CA TYR A 25 30.74 19.67 10.58
C TYR A 25 31.23 19.31 11.99
N GLU A 26 31.70 20.32 12.74
CA GLU A 26 32.02 20.20 14.15
C GLU A 26 30.77 20.50 14.98
N PHE A 27 30.46 19.69 15.99
CA PHE A 27 29.28 19.89 16.83
C PHE A 27 29.72 20.09 18.28
N ALA A 28 29.06 21.00 19.00
CA ALA A 28 29.40 21.26 20.41
C ALA A 28 29.10 20.04 21.30
N THR A 29 28.10 19.23 20.94
CA THR A 29 27.74 18.00 21.66
C THR A 29 27.46 16.82 20.73
N GLU A 30 27.61 15.59 21.23
CA GLU A 30 27.17 14.37 20.52
C GLU A 30 25.66 14.38 20.25
N VAL A 31 24.88 14.98 21.15
CA VAL A 31 23.43 15.10 20.99
C VAL A 31 23.09 15.93 19.75
N GLU A 32 23.76 17.05 19.52
CA GLU A 32 23.55 17.88 18.33
C GLU A 32 24.00 17.19 17.05
N ARG A 33 25.14 16.48 17.09
CA ARG A 33 25.59 15.65 15.97
C ARG A 33 24.52 14.63 15.58
N GLN A 34 23.91 13.97 16.57
CA GLN A 34 22.88 12.98 16.31
C GLN A 34 21.58 13.61 15.81
N ARG A 35 21.19 14.77 16.36
CA ARG A 35 20.05 15.54 15.84
C ARG A 35 20.25 15.93 14.37
N TYR A 36 21.44 16.42 14.03
CA TYR A 36 21.81 16.72 12.64
C TYR A 36 21.67 15.49 11.75
N ARG A 37 22.30 14.36 12.14
CA ARG A 37 22.26 13.09 11.41
C ARG A 37 20.82 12.64 11.15
N THR A 38 19.95 12.68 12.16
CA THR A 38 18.54 12.32 12.02
C THR A 38 17.83 13.24 11.02
N LEU A 39 18.00 14.57 11.15
CA LEU A 39 17.36 15.53 10.25
C LEU A 39 17.76 15.31 8.79
N VAL A 40 19.06 15.16 8.49
CA VAL A 40 19.51 15.00 7.09
C VAL A 40 19.12 13.65 6.48
N GLN A 41 18.85 12.62 7.29
CA GLN A 41 18.39 11.30 6.84
C GLN A 41 16.87 11.25 6.65
N GLU A 42 16.09 11.91 7.51
CA GLU A 42 14.62 11.91 7.44
C GLU A 42 14.07 12.94 6.44
N LEU A 43 14.90 13.87 5.99
CA LEU A 43 14.55 14.87 4.99
C LEU A 43 15.10 14.50 3.61
N ARG A 44 14.26 14.67 2.58
CA ARG A 44 14.53 14.44 1.17
C ARG A 44 15.09 15.67 0.50
N CYS A 45 15.97 15.48 -0.47
CA CYS A 45 16.35 16.56 -1.37
C CYS A 45 15.20 16.82 -2.36
N PRO A 46 14.57 18.02 -2.35
CA PRO A 46 13.38 18.31 -3.17
C PRO A 46 13.64 18.42 -4.68
N LYS A 47 14.91 18.42 -5.10
CA LYS A 47 15.31 18.46 -6.52
C LYS A 47 16.02 17.20 -6.99
N CYS A 48 16.26 16.25 -6.09
CA CYS A 48 16.99 15.03 -6.38
C CYS A 48 16.02 13.86 -6.60
N GLN A 49 16.48 12.80 -7.26
CA GLN A 49 15.65 11.63 -7.53
C GLN A 49 15.53 10.75 -6.27
N ASN A 50 14.52 11.00 -5.44
CA ASN A 50 14.15 10.19 -4.28
C ASN A 50 15.33 9.86 -3.33
N GLN A 51 16.18 10.86 -3.08
CA GLN A 51 17.34 10.76 -2.18
C GLN A 51 17.11 11.61 -0.93
N ASN A 52 17.66 11.17 0.20
CA ASN A 52 17.77 12.00 1.39
C ASN A 52 18.80 13.13 1.19
N ILE A 53 18.79 14.11 2.09
CA ILE A 53 19.73 15.24 2.04
C ILE A 53 21.16 14.79 2.42
N ALA A 54 21.30 13.74 3.23
CA ALA A 54 22.58 13.19 3.67
C ALA A 54 23.41 12.56 2.53
N ASP A 55 22.76 11.83 1.63
CA ASP A 55 23.38 10.98 0.60
C ASP A 55 23.46 11.67 -0.76
N SER A 56 22.87 12.86 -0.90
CA SER A 56 22.83 13.57 -2.18
C SER A 56 23.95 14.60 -2.30
N ASP A 57 24.73 14.49 -3.37
CA ASP A 57 25.81 15.43 -3.74
C ASP A 57 25.31 16.62 -4.57
N ALA A 58 23.99 16.82 -4.68
CA ALA A 58 23.44 17.97 -5.39
C ALA A 58 23.77 19.27 -4.64
N PRO A 59 24.04 20.39 -5.35
CA PRO A 59 24.33 21.68 -4.71
C PRO A 59 23.26 22.11 -3.69
N ILE A 60 21.98 21.87 -4.00
CA ILE A 60 20.88 22.17 -3.09
C ILE A 60 20.93 21.32 -1.81
N ALA A 61 21.39 20.08 -1.87
CA ALA A 61 21.50 19.24 -0.68
C ALA A 61 22.63 19.74 0.24
N MET A 62 23.74 20.22 -0.34
CA MET A 62 24.81 20.86 0.42
C MET A 62 24.33 22.14 1.10
N ASP A 63 23.59 23.00 0.38
CA ASP A 63 23.00 24.23 0.95
C ASP A 63 22.05 23.92 2.11
N LEU A 64 21.23 22.86 1.97
CA LEU A 64 20.30 22.42 3.00
C LEU A 64 21.03 21.85 4.22
N ARG A 65 22.10 21.07 4.03
CA ARG A 65 22.97 20.57 5.11
C ARG A 65 23.58 21.72 5.90
N ALA A 66 24.13 22.71 5.20
CA ALA A 66 24.68 23.91 5.83
C ALA A 66 23.61 24.73 6.57
N GLN A 67 22.41 24.85 6.01
CA GLN A 67 21.30 25.55 6.65
C GLN A 67 20.81 24.85 7.92
N ILE A 68 20.68 23.52 7.90
CA ILE A 68 20.27 22.73 9.07
C ILE A 68 21.33 22.86 10.16
N TYR A 69 22.61 22.74 9.80
CA TYR A 69 23.73 22.91 10.71
C TYR A 69 23.68 24.27 11.43
N ARG A 70 23.56 25.36 10.67
CA ARG A 70 23.45 26.72 11.23
C ARG A 70 22.28 26.87 12.19
N MET A 71 21.11 26.32 11.85
CA MET A 71 19.93 26.41 12.74
C MET A 71 20.11 25.62 14.03
N LEU A 72 20.85 24.50 14.00
CA LEU A 72 21.20 23.76 15.20
C LEU A 72 22.12 24.58 16.10
N GLU A 73 23.14 25.24 15.54
CA GLU A 73 24.02 26.16 16.28
C GLU A 73 23.25 27.36 16.88
N GLU A 74 22.23 27.84 16.19
CA GLU A 74 21.30 28.88 16.68
C GLU A 74 20.37 28.37 17.80
N GLY A 75 20.45 27.10 18.19
CA GLY A 75 19.65 26.50 19.26
C GLY A 75 18.21 26.15 18.84
N GLN A 76 17.90 26.12 17.55
CA GLN A 76 16.57 25.77 17.06
C GLN A 76 16.25 24.29 17.35
N SER A 77 14.98 24.01 17.65
CA SER A 77 14.47 22.64 17.80
C SER A 77 14.32 21.93 16.45
N ASN A 78 14.27 20.59 16.46
CA ASN A 78 14.09 19.81 15.24
C ASN A 78 12.80 20.20 14.49
N GLN A 79 11.71 20.46 15.22
CA GLN A 79 10.44 20.84 14.61
C GLN A 79 10.54 22.21 13.91
N GLN A 80 11.20 23.19 14.53
CA GLN A 80 11.41 24.51 13.91
C GLN A 80 12.23 24.41 12.62
N ILE A 81 13.26 23.56 12.60
CA ILE A 81 14.06 23.29 11.40
C ILE A 81 13.21 22.66 10.30
N ILE A 82 12.42 21.65 10.65
CA ILE A 82 11.50 20.97 9.72
C ILE A 82 10.49 21.98 9.16
N ASP A 83 9.83 22.76 10.01
CA ASP A 83 8.83 23.75 9.62
C ASP A 83 9.44 24.83 8.71
N TYR A 84 10.68 25.25 9.00
CA TYR A 84 11.41 26.19 8.15
C TYR A 84 11.64 25.63 6.74
N LEU A 85 11.99 24.36 6.62
CA LEU A 85 12.21 23.70 5.34
C LEU A 85 10.89 23.44 4.61
N VAL A 86 9.87 22.96 5.31
CA VAL A 86 8.53 22.73 4.74
C VAL A 86 7.90 24.04 4.25
N SER A 87 8.08 25.15 4.97
CA SER A 87 7.54 26.44 4.53
C SER A 87 8.12 26.93 3.19
N ARG A 88 9.35 26.52 2.86
CA ARG A 88 10.04 26.90 1.62
C ARG A 88 9.91 25.90 0.49
N TYR A 89 9.91 24.61 0.81
CA TYR A 89 10.01 23.53 -0.16
C TYR A 89 8.78 22.60 -0.18
N GLY A 90 7.84 22.82 0.74
CA GLY A 90 6.62 22.03 0.89
C GLY A 90 6.83 20.70 1.62
N ASP A 91 5.74 19.94 1.74
CA ASP A 91 5.74 18.63 2.42
C ASP A 91 6.61 17.57 1.72
N PHE A 92 7.02 17.81 0.46
CA PHE A 92 7.86 16.89 -0.32
C PHE A 92 9.25 16.67 0.26
N VAL A 93 9.73 17.57 1.12
CA VAL A 93 10.99 17.40 1.84
C VAL A 93 10.87 16.34 2.92
N LEU A 94 9.68 16.02 3.41
CA LEU A 94 9.52 15.01 4.45
C LEU A 94 9.49 13.61 3.83
N TYR A 95 10.28 12.66 4.38
CA TYR A 95 10.11 11.26 3.98
C TYR A 95 8.73 10.70 4.31
N LYS A 96 8.16 11.16 5.43
CA LYS A 96 6.84 10.80 5.93
C LYS A 96 5.95 12.04 5.90
N PRO A 97 5.07 12.19 4.90
CA PRO A 97 4.16 13.32 4.86
C PRO A 97 3.24 13.31 6.09
N PRO A 98 2.95 14.46 6.71
CA PRO A 98 2.14 14.52 7.91
C PRO A 98 0.70 14.08 7.61
N VAL A 99 0.03 13.56 8.64
CA VAL A 99 -1.42 13.30 8.58
C VAL A 99 -2.13 14.64 8.73
N THR A 100 -2.63 15.17 7.62
CA THR A 100 -3.38 16.43 7.55
C THR A 100 -4.72 16.16 6.89
N ALA A 101 -5.66 17.11 6.97
CA ALA A 101 -6.96 16.98 6.33
C ALA A 101 -6.88 16.58 4.83
N ARG A 102 -5.82 17.03 4.13
CA ARG A 102 -5.58 16.72 2.71
C ARG A 102 -5.08 15.29 2.50
N THR A 103 -4.24 14.77 3.40
CA THR A 103 -3.67 13.42 3.31
C THR A 103 -4.53 12.37 4.02
N LEU A 104 -5.54 12.76 4.80
CA LEU A 104 -6.42 11.84 5.53
C LEU A 104 -7.00 10.74 4.65
N LEU A 105 -7.51 11.09 3.46
CA LEU A 105 -8.06 10.12 2.53
C LEU A 105 -7.01 9.14 2.02
N LEU A 106 -5.76 9.58 1.81
CA LEU A 106 -4.67 8.70 1.40
C LEU A 106 -4.30 7.70 2.51
N TRP A 107 -4.28 8.17 3.76
CA TRP A 107 -3.93 7.35 4.93
C TRP A 107 -5.05 6.37 5.33
N TYR A 108 -6.30 6.83 5.35
CA TYR A 108 -7.44 6.06 5.85
C TYR A 108 -8.35 5.49 4.76
N GLY A 109 -8.19 5.91 3.50
CA GLY A 109 -8.97 5.43 2.37
C GLY A 109 -8.95 3.91 2.21
N PRO A 110 -7.77 3.24 2.24
CA PRO A 110 -7.71 1.79 2.16
C PRO A 110 -8.49 1.09 3.28
N ALA A 111 -8.35 1.55 4.53
CA ALA A 111 -9.07 1.00 5.67
C ALA A 111 -10.60 1.23 5.57
N GLY A 112 -11.01 2.43 5.14
CA GLY A 112 -12.41 2.77 4.91
C GLY A 112 -13.05 1.91 3.82
N LEU A 113 -12.31 1.64 2.73
CA LEU A 113 -12.79 0.80 1.63
C LEU A 113 -12.94 -0.67 2.07
N LEU A 114 -11.99 -1.19 2.86
CA LEU A 114 -12.11 -2.53 3.46
C LEU A 114 -13.31 -2.61 4.41
N ALA A 115 -13.47 -1.64 5.31
CA ALA A 115 -14.61 -1.59 6.23
C ALA A 115 -15.94 -1.53 5.46
N GLY A 116 -16.03 -0.68 4.43
CA GLY A 116 -17.19 -0.60 3.54
C GLY A 116 -17.50 -1.93 2.85
N GLY A 117 -16.47 -2.64 2.37
CA GLY A 117 -16.60 -3.96 1.77
C GLY A 117 -17.16 -5.01 2.75
N PHE A 118 -16.63 -5.06 3.98
CA PHE A 118 -17.14 -5.97 5.02
C PHE A 118 -18.57 -5.65 5.42
N VAL A 119 -18.92 -4.37 5.56
CA VAL A 119 -20.30 -3.93 5.86
C VAL A 119 -21.24 -4.36 4.74
N LEU A 120 -20.88 -4.11 3.48
CA LEU A 120 -21.67 -4.50 2.32
C LEU A 120 -21.89 -6.01 2.27
N LEU A 121 -20.82 -6.79 2.45
CA LEU A 121 -20.89 -8.25 2.49
C LEU A 121 -21.78 -8.74 3.64
N GLY A 122 -21.63 -8.17 4.83
CA GLY A 122 -22.48 -8.46 5.98
C GLY A 122 -23.95 -8.22 5.67
N VAL A 123 -24.30 -7.04 5.13
CA VAL A 123 -25.67 -6.70 4.74
C VAL A 123 -26.23 -7.68 3.70
N ILE A 124 -25.43 -8.08 2.71
CA ILE A 124 -25.85 -9.07 1.69
C ILE A 124 -26.13 -10.43 2.35
N LEU A 125 -25.25 -10.89 3.24
CA LEU A 125 -25.41 -12.17 3.93
C LEU A 125 -26.63 -12.16 4.87
N LEU A 126 -26.85 -11.10 5.64
CA LEU A 126 -28.03 -10.96 6.50
C LEU A 126 -29.33 -10.95 5.67
N ARG A 127 -29.37 -10.21 4.56
CA ARG A 127 -30.53 -10.18 3.66
C ARG A 127 -30.81 -11.53 3.00
N ARG A 128 -29.78 -12.29 2.63
CA ARG A 128 -29.95 -13.65 2.08
C ARG A 128 -30.51 -14.62 3.11
N ARG A 129 -30.08 -14.53 4.38
CA ARG A 129 -30.62 -15.38 5.45
C ARG A 129 -32.11 -15.11 5.72
N GLY A 130 -32.55 -13.85 5.61
CA GLY A 130 -33.98 -13.50 5.69
C GLY A 130 -34.84 -14.15 4.61
N LYS A 131 -34.28 -14.39 3.41
CA LYS A 131 -34.98 -15.02 2.28
C LYS A 131 -34.91 -16.55 2.30
N SER A 132 -33.93 -17.12 2.98
CA SER A 132 -33.83 -18.57 3.23
C SER A 132 -34.56 -19.01 4.50
N GLY A 133 -34.98 -18.07 5.37
CA GLY A 133 -35.83 -18.36 6.53
C GLY A 133 -37.22 -18.88 6.15
N ASP A 134 -37.74 -18.48 4.99
CA ASP A 134 -39.00 -19.02 4.45
C ASP A 134 -38.87 -20.45 3.91
N ALA A 135 -37.64 -20.90 3.61
CA ALA A 135 -37.40 -22.29 3.21
C ALA A 135 -36.98 -23.20 4.39
N ALA A 136 -36.62 -22.61 5.54
CA ALA A 136 -36.18 -23.31 6.74
C ALA A 136 -37.29 -23.48 7.79
N ASN A 137 -38.33 -22.63 7.76
CA ASN A 137 -39.61 -22.96 8.37
C ASN A 137 -40.32 -23.90 7.40
N GLY A 138 -40.52 -25.15 7.82
CA GLY A 138 -40.95 -26.26 6.97
C GLY A 138 -42.08 -25.91 5.99
N LEU A 139 -42.09 -26.66 4.88
CA LEU A 139 -43.09 -26.66 3.80
C LEU A 139 -44.40 -25.99 4.24
N SER A 140 -44.82 -24.94 3.52
CA SER A 140 -46.12 -24.33 3.75
C SER A 140 -47.23 -25.39 3.75
N ALA A 141 -48.34 -25.15 4.44
CA ALA A 141 -49.42 -26.13 4.55
C ALA A 141 -49.85 -26.68 3.16
N ASP A 142 -49.88 -25.80 2.16
CA ASP A 142 -50.19 -26.14 0.77
C ASP A 142 -49.13 -27.06 0.13
N GLU A 143 -47.85 -26.82 0.38
CA GLU A 143 -46.75 -27.66 -0.11
C GLU A 143 -46.73 -29.04 0.57
N GLN A 144 -47.04 -29.12 1.86
CA GLN A 144 -47.17 -30.39 2.58
C GLN A 144 -48.32 -31.23 2.02
N GLN A 145 -49.47 -30.60 1.73
CA GLN A 145 -50.62 -31.28 1.14
C GLN A 145 -50.31 -31.80 -0.26
N ARG A 146 -49.59 -31.01 -1.07
CA ARG A 146 -49.17 -31.40 -2.42
C ARG A 146 -48.18 -32.57 -2.39
N LEU A 147 -47.24 -32.56 -1.45
CA LEU A 147 -46.29 -33.66 -1.24
C LEU A 147 -47.01 -34.93 -0.78
N ALA A 148 -47.94 -34.82 0.18
CA ALA A 148 -48.75 -35.94 0.65
C ALA A 148 -49.59 -36.55 -0.49
N ALA A 149 -50.15 -35.73 -1.38
CA ALA A 149 -50.87 -36.19 -2.57
C ALA A 149 -49.97 -36.94 -3.56
N LEU A 150 -48.70 -36.54 -3.71
CA LEU A 150 -47.73 -37.23 -4.57
C LEU A 150 -47.23 -38.55 -3.96
N LEU A 151 -47.04 -38.60 -2.64
CA LEU A 151 -46.58 -39.80 -1.92
C LEU A 151 -47.67 -40.86 -1.77
N SER A 152 -48.95 -40.44 -1.75
CA SER A 152 -50.10 -41.35 -1.66
C SER A 152 -50.53 -41.94 -3.01
N GLN A 153 -49.93 -41.50 -4.13
CA GLN A 153 -50.17 -42.12 -5.44
C GLN A 153 -49.38 -43.44 -5.56
N PRO A 154 -50.06 -44.59 -5.78
CA PRO A 154 -49.38 -45.84 -6.13
C PRO A 154 -48.65 -45.69 -7.48
N PRO A 155 -47.56 -46.44 -7.74
CA PRO A 155 -46.65 -46.25 -8.88
C PRO A 155 -47.22 -46.53 -10.30
N ALA A 156 -48.54 -46.49 -10.48
CA ALA A 156 -49.19 -46.81 -11.75
C ALA A 156 -49.36 -45.61 -12.71
N SER A 157 -49.11 -44.36 -12.29
CA SER A 157 -49.38 -43.16 -13.12
C SER A 157 -48.18 -42.62 -13.91
N GLN A 158 -46.97 -43.19 -13.79
CA GLN A 158 -45.84 -42.80 -14.64
C GLN A 158 -45.85 -43.57 -15.96
N ARG A 159 -46.90 -43.37 -16.77
CA ARG A 159 -46.83 -43.68 -18.21
C ARG A 159 -46.78 -42.36 -18.96
N SER A 160 -45.57 -41.98 -19.36
CA SER A 160 -45.33 -40.85 -20.26
C SER A 160 -46.10 -41.08 -21.58
N PRO A 161 -46.88 -40.11 -22.09
CA PRO A 161 -47.69 -40.28 -23.31
C PRO A 161 -46.88 -40.48 -24.60
N ASN A 162 -45.54 -40.46 -24.54
CA ASN A 162 -44.68 -40.41 -25.73
C ASN A 162 -43.59 -41.49 -25.77
N GLN A 163 -43.79 -42.64 -25.13
CA GLN A 163 -42.84 -43.75 -25.24
C GLN A 163 -43.21 -44.64 -26.44
N PRO A 164 -42.40 -44.68 -27.51
CA PRO A 164 -42.67 -45.57 -28.64
C PRO A 164 -42.58 -47.03 -28.21
N PRO A 165 -43.31 -47.95 -28.90
CA PRO A 165 -43.40 -49.33 -28.48
C PRO A 165 -42.02 -49.99 -28.55
N VAL A 166 -41.56 -50.51 -27.41
CA VAL A 166 -40.40 -51.41 -27.36
C VAL A 166 -40.89 -52.78 -27.79
N ASP A 167 -40.50 -53.16 -29.00
CA ASP A 167 -40.73 -54.48 -29.58
C ASP A 167 -40.00 -55.54 -28.75
N LYS A 168 -40.76 -56.47 -28.17
CA LYS A 168 -40.23 -57.56 -27.35
C LYS A 168 -40.17 -58.80 -28.22
N LYS A 169 -39.00 -59.02 -28.82
CA LYS A 169 -38.64 -60.24 -29.54
C LYS A 169 -38.31 -61.35 -28.52
N ASP A 170 -38.98 -62.49 -28.66
CA ASP A 170 -38.66 -63.74 -27.97
C ASP A 170 -37.26 -64.27 -28.35
#